data_AF-A0A1M6TEC6-F1
#
_entry.id   AF-A0A1M6TEC6-F1
#
_cell.length_a   1.000
_cell.length_b   1.000
_cell.length_c   1.000
_cell.angle_alpha   90.00
_cell.angle_beta   90.00
_cell.angle_gamma   90.00
#
_symmetry.space_group_name_H-M   'P 1'
#
loop_
_entity.id
_entity.type
_entity.pdbx_description
1 polymer ?
#
loop_
_entity_poly.entity_id
_entity_poly.type
_entity_poly.pdbx_seq_one_letter_code
_entity_poly.pdbx_strand_id
1 'polypeptide(L)'
;MAKPKKIKSSKDIAEHNDVGLSFSGSHEEGHKIELSRDHALSDVFGTGCNAQSSLLLTQCLKILTRLEAGGDSEAEDARLFIISIIQDMAPRDPIERMLAVQMAATHMATIRAASCLANSESARMRELNGNGLNKLARTFTTQMEALRKHRNGGKQTVTVQHVNVEDGGQAIVGNVAQGGGGKDEK
;
A
#
# COMPACT_ATOMS: atom_id res chain seq x y z
N MET A 1 -31.41 -19.76 18.01
CA MET A 1 -30.76 -19.91 16.68
C MET A 1 -30.72 -18.56 16.00
N ALA A 2 -29.54 -17.97 15.82
CA ALA A 2 -29.40 -16.69 15.12
C ALA A 2 -29.60 -16.89 13.62
N LYS A 3 -30.46 -16.09 12.98
CA LYS A 3 -30.67 -16.13 11.52
C LYS A 3 -29.36 -15.70 10.83
N PRO A 4 -28.93 -16.38 9.74
CA PRO A 4 -27.75 -15.96 9.01
C PRO A 4 -27.97 -14.56 8.43
N LYS A 5 -27.07 -13.62 8.76
CA LYS A 5 -27.03 -12.31 8.09
C LYS A 5 -26.77 -12.56 6.60
N LYS A 6 -27.68 -12.11 5.72
CA LYS A 6 -27.43 -12.11 4.27
C LYS A 6 -26.12 -11.36 4.02
N ILE A 7 -25.11 -12.07 3.54
CA ILE A 7 -23.86 -11.47 3.07
C ILE A 7 -24.25 -10.71 1.80
N LYS A 8 -24.10 -9.39 1.83
CA LYS A 8 -24.31 -8.51 0.69
C LYS A 8 -23.46 -9.00 -0.50
N SER A 9 -23.99 -8.92 -1.71
CA SER A 9 -23.21 -9.20 -2.93
C SER A 9 -21.99 -8.27 -2.97
N SER A 10 -20.89 -8.66 -3.61
CA SER A 10 -19.75 -7.76 -3.88
C SER A 10 -20.24 -6.40 -4.45
N LYS A 11 -21.31 -6.45 -5.25
CA LYS A 11 -22.01 -5.31 -5.82
C LYS A 11 -22.60 -4.33 -4.79
N ASP A 12 -23.25 -4.84 -3.73
CA ASP A 12 -23.89 -4.00 -2.70
C ASP A 12 -22.88 -3.45 -1.66
N ILE A 13 -21.63 -3.93 -1.71
CA ILE A 13 -20.52 -3.47 -0.85
C ILE A 13 -19.78 -2.30 -1.52
N ALA A 14 -19.71 -2.28 -2.85
CA ALA A 14 -19.02 -1.27 -3.63
C ALA A 14 -19.77 0.08 -3.73
N GLU A 15 -21.07 0.13 -3.41
CA GLU A 15 -21.92 1.33 -3.52
C GLU A 15 -21.54 2.49 -2.58
N HIS A 16 -20.59 2.31 -1.66
CA HIS A 16 -20.22 3.31 -0.65
C HIS A 16 -18.90 4.04 -0.88
N ASN A 17 -18.34 4.03 -2.09
CA ASN A 17 -17.08 4.73 -2.34
C ASN A 17 -17.27 6.10 -3.02
N ASP A 18 -17.24 7.15 -2.19
CA ASP A 18 -17.34 8.58 -2.55
C ASP A 18 -16.03 9.12 -3.18
N VAL A 19 -15.49 8.38 -4.15
CA VAL A 19 -14.30 8.78 -4.90
C VAL A 19 -14.64 9.95 -5.83
N GLY A 20 -15.88 10.01 -6.32
CA GLY A 20 -16.35 11.03 -7.26
C GLY A 20 -15.88 10.79 -8.70
N LEU A 21 -15.49 9.55 -9.01
CA LEU A 21 -15.13 9.10 -10.35
C LEU A 21 -16.03 7.94 -10.77
N SER A 22 -16.42 7.92 -12.04
CA SER A 22 -16.97 6.75 -12.70
C SER A 22 -16.15 6.41 -13.95
N PHE A 23 -16.12 5.13 -14.29
CA PHE A 23 -15.40 4.62 -15.45
C PHE A 23 -16.37 3.97 -16.42
N SER A 24 -16.19 4.25 -17.70
CA SER A 24 -16.84 3.52 -18.79
C SER A 24 -15.85 3.23 -19.91
N GLY A 25 -16.26 2.41 -20.87
CA GLY A 25 -15.37 1.88 -21.90
C GLY A 25 -14.36 0.87 -21.34
N SER A 26 -13.46 0.42 -22.21
CA SER A 26 -12.55 -0.69 -21.95
C SER A 26 -11.11 -0.33 -22.33
N HIS A 27 -10.20 -1.28 -22.12
CA HIS A 27 -8.82 -1.16 -22.61
C HIS A 27 -8.73 -1.06 -24.14
N GLU A 28 -9.69 -1.63 -24.88
CA GLU A 28 -9.69 -1.67 -26.35
C GLU A 28 -10.36 -0.44 -26.98
N GLU A 29 -11.45 0.03 -26.39
CA GLU A 29 -12.22 1.18 -26.88
C GLU A 29 -11.74 2.53 -26.32
N GLY A 30 -10.83 2.48 -25.34
CA GLY A 30 -10.36 3.63 -24.58
C GLY A 30 -11.21 3.86 -23.33
N HIS A 31 -10.53 4.20 -22.24
CA HIS A 31 -11.19 4.52 -20.98
C HIS A 31 -11.85 5.90 -21.06
N LYS A 32 -13.14 5.96 -20.73
CA LYS A 32 -13.86 7.20 -20.48
C LYS A 32 -14.03 7.38 -18.98
N ILE A 33 -13.77 8.60 -18.52
CA ILE A 33 -13.73 8.93 -17.09
C ILE A 33 -14.65 10.12 -16.90
N GLU A 34 -15.67 9.96 -16.07
CA GLU A 34 -16.57 11.04 -15.68
C GLU A 34 -16.28 11.41 -14.23
N LEU A 35 -16.15 12.72 -13.98
CA LEU A 35 -15.95 13.27 -12.65
C LEU A 35 -17.30 13.76 -12.14
N SER A 36 -17.75 13.25 -11.00
CA SER A 36 -18.99 13.73 -10.36
C SER A 36 -18.80 15.08 -9.65
N ARG A 37 -17.55 15.50 -9.42
CA ARG A 37 -17.15 16.79 -8.83
C ARG A 37 -15.83 17.27 -9.44
N ASP A 38 -15.68 18.58 -9.61
CA ASP A 38 -14.53 19.20 -10.31
C ASP A 38 -13.17 18.84 -9.69
N HIS A 39 -13.11 18.67 -8.37
CA HIS A 39 -11.87 18.40 -7.64
C HIS A 39 -11.65 16.92 -7.29
N ALA A 40 -12.50 16.00 -7.77
CA ALA A 40 -12.41 14.57 -7.40
C ALA A 40 -11.00 14.00 -7.59
N LEU A 41 -10.39 14.30 -8.74
CA LEU A 41 -9.08 13.78 -9.08
C LEU A 41 -7.95 14.44 -8.28
N SER A 42 -8.11 15.73 -7.97
CA SER A 42 -7.20 16.46 -7.08
C SER A 42 -7.24 15.90 -5.67
N ASP A 43 -8.42 15.54 -5.17
CA ASP A 43 -8.63 15.00 -3.83
C ASP A 43 -8.01 13.60 -3.70
N VAL A 44 -8.20 12.73 -4.69
CA VAL A 44 -7.59 11.38 -4.73
C VAL A 44 -6.07 11.44 -4.54
N PHE A 45 -5.40 12.32 -5.28
CA PHE A 45 -3.94 12.42 -5.27
C PHE A 45 -3.41 13.52 -4.35
N GLY A 46 -4.27 14.23 -3.61
CA GLY A 46 -3.88 15.36 -2.77
C GLY A 46 -3.04 16.41 -3.51
N THR A 47 -3.37 16.74 -4.77
CA THR A 47 -2.62 17.73 -5.59
C THR A 47 -3.54 18.71 -6.30
N GLY A 48 -3.20 20.01 -6.22
CA GLY A 48 -3.88 21.05 -7.00
C GLY A 48 -3.45 21.11 -8.47
N CYS A 49 -2.48 20.28 -8.90
CA CYS A 49 -2.00 20.25 -10.28
C CYS A 49 -2.79 19.23 -11.12
N ASN A 50 -3.73 19.72 -11.92
CA ASN A 50 -4.59 18.89 -12.79
C ASN A 50 -3.78 18.01 -13.76
N ALA A 51 -2.68 18.53 -14.32
CA ALA A 51 -1.83 17.75 -15.22
C ALA A 51 -1.19 16.56 -14.49
N GLN A 52 -0.70 16.78 -13.26
CA GLN A 52 -0.10 15.74 -12.45
C GLN A 52 -1.13 14.68 -12.03
N SER A 53 -2.31 15.10 -11.55
CA SER A 53 -3.36 14.18 -11.13
C SER A 53 -3.88 13.32 -12.29
N SER A 54 -4.02 13.90 -13.49
CA SER A 54 -4.34 13.17 -14.71
C SER A 54 -3.27 12.16 -15.13
N LEU A 55 -1.98 12.50 -15.01
CA LEU A 55 -0.89 11.57 -15.32
C LEU A 55 -0.82 10.42 -14.31
N LEU A 56 -1.00 10.70 -13.01
CA LEU A 56 -1.02 9.67 -11.97
C LEU A 56 -2.19 8.69 -12.17
N LEU A 57 -3.37 9.19 -12.55
CA LEU A 57 -4.50 8.36 -12.94
C LEU A 57 -4.17 7.44 -14.11
N THR A 58 -3.55 8.01 -15.15
CA THR A 58 -3.12 7.24 -16.33
C THR A 58 -2.14 6.12 -15.93
N GLN A 59 -1.23 6.39 -14.99
CA GLN A 59 -0.32 5.37 -14.46
C GLN A 59 -1.08 4.27 -13.71
N CYS A 60 -2.09 4.62 -12.90
CA CYS A 60 -2.96 3.66 -12.22
C CYS A 60 -3.64 2.70 -13.21
N LEU A 61 -4.21 3.24 -14.29
CA LEU A 61 -4.87 2.44 -15.31
C LEU A 61 -3.88 1.54 -16.08
N LYS A 62 -2.66 2.02 -16.35
CA LYS A 62 -1.62 1.23 -17.04
C LYS A 62 -1.15 0.00 -16.27
N ILE A 63 -1.36 -0.05 -14.95
CA ILE A 63 -0.97 -1.19 -14.11
C ILE A 63 -1.97 -2.35 -14.21
N LEU A 64 -3.20 -2.06 -14.64
CA LEU A 64 -4.29 -3.02 -14.74
C LEU A 64 -4.13 -3.88 -16.00
N THR A 65 -4.43 -5.18 -15.87
CA THR A 65 -4.59 -6.05 -17.03
C THR A 65 -5.87 -5.67 -17.79
N ARG A 66 -6.05 -6.20 -19.01
CA ARG A 66 -7.26 -5.95 -19.79
C ARG A 66 -8.54 -6.31 -19.04
N LEU A 67 -8.51 -7.43 -18.31
CA LEU A 67 -9.65 -7.93 -17.55
C LEU A 67 -10.01 -7.00 -16.39
N GLU A 68 -8.99 -6.49 -15.69
CA GLU A 68 -9.17 -5.61 -14.55
C GLU A 68 -9.48 -4.15 -14.92
N ALA A 69 -9.37 -3.80 -16.21
CA ALA A 69 -9.53 -2.44 -16.71
C ALA A 69 -10.91 -2.22 -17.38
N GLY A 70 -11.92 -3.00 -17.02
CA GLY A 70 -13.30 -2.87 -17.51
C GLY A 70 -13.59 -3.72 -18.75
N GLY A 71 -13.46 -5.05 -18.61
CA GLY A 71 -13.96 -6.03 -19.59
C GLY A 71 -15.43 -6.42 -19.37
N ASP A 72 -15.86 -7.54 -19.94
CA ASP A 72 -17.25 -8.03 -19.92
C ASP A 72 -17.79 -8.37 -18.50
N SER A 73 -16.92 -8.37 -17.48
CA SER A 73 -17.26 -8.69 -16.09
C SER A 73 -17.00 -7.49 -15.18
N GLU A 74 -18.08 -6.86 -14.69
CA GLU A 74 -18.02 -5.81 -13.63
C GLU A 74 -17.31 -6.32 -12.36
N ALA A 75 -17.32 -7.64 -12.11
CA ALA A 75 -16.75 -8.23 -10.90
C ALA A 75 -15.21 -8.18 -10.87
N GLU A 76 -14.56 -8.02 -12.01
CA GLU A 76 -13.09 -8.00 -12.13
C GLU A 76 -12.53 -6.59 -12.33
N ASP A 77 -13.38 -5.59 -12.57
CA ASP A 77 -12.96 -4.20 -12.74
C ASP A 77 -12.35 -3.63 -11.45
N ALA A 78 -11.05 -3.36 -11.51
CA ALA A 78 -10.27 -2.85 -10.39
C ALA A 78 -9.93 -1.36 -10.52
N ARG A 79 -10.48 -0.65 -11.52
CA ARG A 79 -10.19 0.77 -11.77
C ARG A 79 -10.54 1.63 -10.54
N LEU A 80 -11.77 1.50 -10.05
CA LEU A 80 -12.22 2.23 -8.87
C LEU A 80 -11.47 1.79 -7.61
N PHE A 81 -11.15 0.51 -7.49
CA PHE A 81 -10.44 -0.02 -6.33
C PHE A 81 -9.04 0.60 -6.15
N ILE A 82 -8.22 0.65 -7.21
CA ILE A 82 -6.89 1.27 -7.10
C ILE A 82 -6.99 2.74 -6.66
N ILE A 83 -7.96 3.46 -7.22
CA ILE A 83 -8.14 4.89 -6.98
C ILE A 83 -8.62 5.13 -5.55
N SER A 84 -9.56 4.32 -5.05
CA SER A 84 -10.04 4.45 -3.68
C SER A 84 -8.94 4.17 -2.66
N ILE A 85 -8.08 3.17 -2.91
CA ILE A 85 -6.93 2.89 -2.03
C ILE A 85 -6.00 4.10 -1.96
N ILE A 86 -5.71 4.75 -3.10
CA ILE A 86 -4.84 5.92 -3.12
C ILE A 86 -5.49 7.10 -2.38
N GLN A 87 -6.80 7.31 -2.56
CA GLN A 87 -7.55 8.32 -1.83
C GLN A 87 -7.50 8.08 -0.31
N ASP A 88 -7.71 6.84 0.12
CA ASP A 88 -7.65 6.43 1.54
C ASP A 88 -6.25 6.60 2.14
N MET A 89 -5.21 6.43 1.34
CA MET A 89 -3.84 6.71 1.76
C MET A 89 -3.61 8.20 2.04
N ALA A 90 -4.39 9.10 1.44
CA ALA A 90 -4.34 10.54 1.60
C ALA A 90 -2.91 11.11 1.46
N PRO A 91 -2.30 11.02 0.27
CA PRO A 91 -0.92 11.45 0.04
C PRO A 91 -0.76 12.97 0.25
N ARG A 92 0.22 13.36 1.06
CA ARG A 92 0.40 14.74 1.56
C ARG A 92 1.33 15.60 0.70
N ASP A 93 2.20 14.96 -0.06
CA ASP A 93 3.24 15.63 -0.85
C ASP A 93 3.60 14.83 -2.12
N PRO A 94 4.41 15.37 -3.03
CA PRO A 94 4.73 14.69 -4.30
C PRO A 94 5.34 13.30 -4.16
N ILE A 95 6.13 13.04 -3.10
CA ILE A 95 6.77 11.75 -2.88
C ILE A 95 5.75 10.74 -2.38
N GLU A 96 4.87 11.13 -1.45
CA GLU A 96 3.76 10.27 -1.02
C GLU A 96 2.84 9.89 -2.18
N ARG A 97 2.59 10.80 -3.13
CA ARG A 97 1.75 10.51 -4.31
C ARG A 97 2.35 9.41 -5.17
N MET A 98 3.64 9.51 -5.48
CA MET A 98 4.36 8.49 -6.26
C MET A 98 4.40 7.16 -5.50
N LEU A 99 4.66 7.21 -4.20
CA LEU A 99 4.70 6.01 -3.36
C LEU A 99 3.32 5.35 -3.25
N ALA A 100 2.23 6.12 -3.14
CA ALA A 100 0.87 5.59 -3.10
C ALA A 100 0.49 4.85 -4.38
N VAL A 101 0.77 5.42 -5.55
CA VAL A 101 0.58 4.75 -6.85
C VAL A 101 1.41 3.45 -6.91
N GLN A 102 2.67 3.49 -6.46
CA GLN A 102 3.53 2.32 -6.45
C GLN A 102 3.05 1.23 -5.48
N MET A 103 2.52 1.61 -4.31
CA MET A 103 1.99 0.70 -3.30
C MET A 103 0.73 0.01 -3.81
N ALA A 104 -0.18 0.75 -4.45
CA ALA A 104 -1.35 0.17 -5.11
C ALA A 104 -0.93 -0.83 -6.22
N ALA A 105 0.08 -0.48 -7.02
CA ALA A 105 0.62 -1.39 -8.04
C ALA A 105 1.21 -2.67 -7.44
N THR A 106 1.96 -2.53 -6.35
CA THR A 106 2.58 -3.64 -5.63
C THR A 106 1.51 -4.55 -5.04
N HIS A 107 0.42 -3.97 -4.51
CA HIS A 107 -0.72 -4.72 -4.02
C HIS A 107 -1.38 -5.55 -5.13
N MET A 108 -1.70 -4.94 -6.29
CA MET A 108 -2.29 -5.67 -7.41
C MET A 108 -1.40 -6.81 -7.90
N ALA A 109 -0.09 -6.56 -8.03
CA ALA A 109 0.86 -7.61 -8.39
C ALA A 109 0.89 -8.75 -7.35
N THR A 110 0.77 -8.42 -6.05
CA THR A 110 0.72 -9.40 -4.96
C THR A 110 -0.52 -10.29 -5.09
N ILE A 111 -1.71 -9.70 -5.31
CA ILE A 111 -2.96 -10.45 -5.48
C ILE A 111 -2.90 -11.35 -6.72
N ARG A 112 -2.38 -10.86 -7.85
CA ARG A 112 -2.17 -11.68 -9.05
C ARG A 112 -1.22 -12.84 -8.79
N ALA A 113 -0.08 -12.59 -8.15
CA ALA A 113 0.89 -13.64 -7.81
C ALA A 113 0.28 -14.71 -6.87
N ALA A 114 -0.53 -14.28 -5.90
CA ALA A 114 -1.26 -15.19 -5.02
C ALA A 114 -2.30 -16.03 -5.78
N SER A 115 -3.05 -15.41 -6.69
CA SER A 115 -4.00 -16.12 -7.56
C SER A 115 -3.29 -17.15 -8.46
N CYS A 116 -2.19 -16.76 -9.11
CA CYS A 116 -1.38 -17.68 -9.91
C CYS A 116 -0.82 -18.85 -9.08
N LEU A 117 -0.37 -18.58 -7.84
CA LEU A 117 0.09 -19.62 -6.92
C LEU A 117 -1.03 -20.61 -6.56
N ALA A 118 -2.22 -20.11 -6.23
CA ALA A 118 -3.38 -20.94 -5.88
C ALA A 118 -3.80 -21.88 -7.02
N ASN A 119 -3.65 -21.43 -8.27
CA ASN A 119 -4.02 -22.18 -9.47
C ASN A 119 -2.84 -22.96 -10.11
N SER A 120 -1.69 -23.03 -9.44
CA SER A 120 -0.50 -23.70 -10.00
C SER A 120 -0.56 -25.21 -9.88
N GLU A 121 -0.62 -25.91 -11.00
CA GLU A 121 -0.72 -27.39 -11.05
C GLU A 121 0.64 -28.08 -10.87
N SER A 122 1.74 -27.47 -11.35
CA SER A 122 3.08 -28.04 -11.23
C SER A 122 3.86 -27.49 -10.03
N ALA A 123 4.77 -28.31 -9.48
CA ALA A 123 5.67 -27.90 -8.40
C ALA A 123 6.53 -26.68 -8.79
N ARG A 124 7.03 -26.65 -10.03
CA ARG A 124 7.83 -25.53 -10.54
C ARG A 124 7.03 -24.23 -10.60
N MET A 125 5.77 -24.27 -11.03
CA MET A 125 4.92 -23.07 -11.04
C MET A 125 4.60 -22.58 -9.63
N ARG A 126 4.33 -23.49 -8.68
CA ARG A 126 4.13 -23.14 -7.27
C ARG A 126 5.37 -22.45 -6.68
N GLU A 127 6.56 -22.96 -6.97
CA GLU A 127 7.81 -22.35 -6.52
C GLU A 127 8.03 -20.95 -7.11
N LEU A 128 7.86 -20.80 -8.43
CA LEU A 128 8.03 -19.51 -9.11
C LEU A 128 7.05 -18.45 -8.58
N ASN A 129 5.76 -18.78 -8.53
CA ASN A 129 4.72 -17.86 -8.06
C ASN A 129 4.85 -17.57 -6.57
N GLY A 130 5.20 -18.57 -5.75
CA GLY A 130 5.45 -18.40 -4.32
C GLY A 130 6.64 -17.48 -4.04
N ASN A 131 7.73 -17.62 -4.80
CA ASN A 131 8.88 -16.72 -4.71
C ASN A 131 8.55 -15.29 -5.12
N GLY A 132 7.76 -15.11 -6.19
CA GLY A 132 7.26 -13.81 -6.63
C GLY A 132 6.41 -13.13 -5.57
N LEU A 133 5.41 -13.85 -5.05
CA LEU A 133 4.53 -13.40 -3.97
C LEU A 133 5.33 -12.96 -2.74
N ASN A 134 6.27 -13.78 -2.28
CA ASN A 134 7.10 -13.48 -1.12
C ASN A 134 7.95 -12.21 -1.31
N LYS A 135 8.47 -11.96 -2.53
CA LYS A 135 9.22 -10.73 -2.82
C LYS A 135 8.32 -9.51 -2.76
N LEU A 136 7.16 -9.56 -3.41
CA LEU A 136 6.20 -8.45 -3.44
C LEU A 136 5.65 -8.12 -2.06
N ALA A 137 5.33 -9.13 -1.24
CA ALA A 137 4.90 -8.95 0.14
C ALA A 137 5.97 -8.23 0.99
N ARG A 138 7.25 -8.60 0.85
CA ARG A 138 8.34 -7.89 1.53
C ARG A 138 8.49 -6.44 1.03
N THR A 139 8.38 -6.23 -0.29
CA THR A 139 8.39 -4.88 -0.87
C THR A 139 7.28 -4.01 -0.29
N PHE A 140 6.07 -4.53 -0.16
CA PHE A 140 4.94 -3.81 0.43
C PHE A 140 5.23 -3.40 1.88
N THR A 141 5.79 -4.31 2.70
CA THR A 141 6.23 -3.97 4.07
C THR A 141 7.29 -2.87 4.08
N THR A 142 8.29 -2.93 3.17
CA THR A 142 9.30 -1.87 3.05
C THR A 142 8.69 -0.53 2.65
N GLN A 143 7.72 -0.50 1.73
CA GLN A 143 7.01 0.72 1.34
C GLN A 143 6.20 1.30 2.51
N MET A 144 5.52 0.45 3.28
CA MET A 144 4.81 0.86 4.51
C MET A 144 5.75 1.51 5.53
N GLU A 145 6.92 0.90 5.76
CA GLU A 145 7.95 1.46 6.65
C GLU A 145 8.50 2.79 6.13
N ALA A 146 8.74 2.90 4.82
CA ALA A 146 9.18 4.13 4.19
C ALA A 146 8.14 5.25 4.35
N LEU A 147 6.87 4.97 4.09
CA LEU A 147 5.77 5.93 4.27
C LEU A 147 5.64 6.36 5.74
N ARG A 148 5.72 5.42 6.69
CA ARG A 148 5.66 5.73 8.13
C ARG A 148 6.81 6.64 8.55
N LYS A 149 8.04 6.36 8.11
CA LYS A 149 9.22 7.17 8.41
C LYS A 149 9.14 8.56 7.79
N HIS A 150 8.68 8.64 6.53
CA HIS A 150 8.46 9.89 5.82
C HIS A 150 7.45 10.79 6.56
N ARG A 151 6.33 10.23 7.02
CA ARG A 151 5.27 10.96 7.73
C ARG A 151 5.63 11.43 9.12
N ASN A 152 6.32 10.60 9.89
CA ASN A 152 6.56 10.86 11.31
C ASN A 152 7.90 11.56 11.56
N GLY A 153 8.68 11.77 10.48
CA GLY A 153 10.08 12.14 10.56
C GLY A 153 10.90 10.99 11.18
N GLY A 154 12.12 10.80 10.69
CA GLY A 154 13.09 9.91 11.33
C GLY A 154 13.55 10.49 12.68
N LYS A 155 12.67 10.60 13.68
CA LYS A 155 13.06 10.96 15.04
C LYS A 155 13.82 9.80 15.67
N GLN A 156 15.09 9.68 15.31
CA GLN A 156 16.06 9.09 16.22
C GLN A 156 16.42 10.20 17.21
N THR A 157 15.67 10.31 18.30
CA THR A 157 16.01 11.23 19.39
C THR A 157 17.31 10.74 20.02
N VAL A 158 18.45 11.25 19.56
CA VAL A 158 19.74 11.06 20.24
C VAL A 158 19.76 12.04 21.39
N THR A 159 19.40 11.58 22.59
CA THR A 159 19.57 12.37 23.81
C THR A 159 21.05 12.42 24.14
N VAL A 160 21.72 13.52 23.79
CA VAL A 160 23.12 13.75 24.18
C VAL A 160 23.14 14.07 25.67
N GLN A 161 23.35 13.05 26.50
CA GLN A 161 23.68 13.24 27.90
C GLN A 161 25.19 13.53 27.97
N HIS A 162 25.55 14.80 28.16
CA HIS A 162 26.93 15.18 28.43
C HIS A 162 27.33 14.57 29.77
N VAL A 163 28.12 13.50 29.74
CA VAL A 163 28.75 12.93 30.93
C VAL A 163 30.09 13.65 31.08
N ASN A 164 30.24 14.45 32.14
CA ASN A 164 31.53 15.03 32.48
C ASN A 164 32.39 13.90 33.09
N VAL A 165 33.43 13.52 32.39
CA VAL A 165 34.39 12.51 32.86
C VAL A 165 35.54 13.28 33.49
N GLU A 166 35.61 13.26 34.82
CA GLU A 166 36.78 13.76 35.57
C GLU A 166 38.01 12.90 35.25
N ASP A 167 39.20 13.49 35.35
CA ASP A 167 40.49 12.85 35.01
C ASP A 167 40.63 11.45 35.62
N GLY A 168 40.45 10.41 34.79
CA GLY A 168 40.62 9.00 35.16
C GLY A 168 39.40 8.08 34.97
N GLY A 169 38.22 8.59 34.61
CA GLY A 169 37.06 7.73 34.33
C GLY A 169 37.03 7.17 32.90
N GLN A 170 36.89 5.86 32.70
CA GLN A 170 36.56 5.30 31.38
C GLN A 170 35.06 5.05 31.29
N ALA A 171 34.38 5.76 30.38
CA ALA A 171 32.98 5.49 30.05
C ALA A 171 32.89 4.39 28.98
N ILE A 172 32.29 3.26 29.32
CA ILE A 172 31.96 2.21 28.34
C ILE A 172 30.58 2.52 27.75
N VAL A 173 30.51 2.69 26.43
CA VAL A 173 29.25 2.87 25.70
C VAL A 173 28.91 1.57 24.98
N GLY A 174 27.84 0.89 25.42
CA GLY A 174 27.35 -0.35 24.82
C GLY A 174 26.03 -0.80 25.44
N ASN A 175 25.24 -1.57 24.70
CA ASN A 175 23.96 -2.11 25.17
C ASN A 175 24.22 -3.16 26.27
N VAL A 176 24.09 -2.78 27.54
CA VAL A 176 24.25 -3.70 28.67
C VAL A 176 22.95 -4.48 28.86
N ALA A 177 22.94 -5.75 28.44
CA ALA A 177 21.93 -6.71 28.90
C ALA A 177 22.31 -7.13 30.32
N GLN A 178 21.55 -6.68 31.31
CA GLN A 178 21.75 -7.03 32.72
C GLN A 178 21.28 -8.48 32.95
N GLY A 179 22.18 -9.44 32.71
CA GLY A 179 22.03 -10.82 33.18
C GLY A 179 22.15 -10.86 34.69
N GLY A 180 21.02 -11.01 35.38
CA GLY A 180 20.96 -11.11 36.84
C GLY A 180 21.63 -12.38 37.35
N GLY A 181 22.80 -12.22 37.97
CA GLY A 181 23.43 -13.21 38.84
C GLY A 181 23.58 -12.63 40.25
N GLY A 182 22.59 -12.88 41.10
CA GLY A 182 22.61 -12.58 42.53
C GLY A 182 23.00 -13.82 43.34
N LYS A 183 24.04 -13.67 44.15
CA LYS A 183 24.74 -14.65 44.99
C LYS A 183 23.93 -15.13 46.22
N ASP A 184 24.26 -16.36 46.62
CA ASP A 184 24.58 -16.89 47.96
C ASP A 184 23.81 -16.41 49.21
N GLU A 185 23.23 -17.36 49.98
CA GLU A 185 23.60 -17.63 51.40
C GLU A 185 22.82 -18.82 52.00
N LYS A 186 23.55 -19.91 52.30
CA LYS A 186 23.65 -20.53 53.64
C LYS A 186 24.82 -21.49 53.71
#